data_AF-A0A1J4N361-F1
#
_entry.id   AF-A0A1J4N361-F1
#
_cell.length_a   1.000
_cell.length_b   1.000
_cell.length_c   1.000
_cell.angle_alpha   90.00
_cell.angle_beta   90.00
_cell.angle_gamma   90.00
#
_symmetry.space_group_name_H-M   'P 1'
#
loop_
_entity.id
_entity.type
_entity.pdbx_description
1 polymer ?
#
loop_
_entity_poly.entity_id
_entity_poly.type
_entity_poly.pdbx_seq_one_letter_code
_entity_poly.pdbx_strand_id
1 'polypeptide(L)'
;MTPKCANADLKAGYRATDAGAGSRFGEITLTNVSDHACALGGFGGLSYVGGDNGTQIGAPASREGSWRKVIMKPGQVAVSEVSESTAENYPAATCKPAEVDGFRVYPPDSYDSQFVRHETTGCASKKVSLLSHHAFH
;
A
#
# COMPACT_ATOMS: atom_id res chain seq x y z
N MET A 1 16.13 -18.50 15.00
CA MET A 1 14.88 -17.98 14.38
C MET A 1 15.19 -16.61 13.82
N THR A 2 14.78 -16.30 12.59
CA THR A 2 14.95 -14.97 12.01
C THR A 2 13.97 -13.98 12.68
N PRO A 3 14.42 -12.81 13.15
CA PRO A 3 13.52 -11.80 13.74
C PRO A 3 12.53 -11.27 12.71
N LYS A 4 11.41 -10.71 13.15
CA LYS A 4 10.48 -10.00 12.26
C LYS A 4 11.11 -8.70 11.76
N CYS A 5 10.80 -8.29 10.54
CA CYS A 5 11.25 -6.98 10.03
C CYS A 5 10.60 -5.85 10.82
N ALA A 6 11.41 -4.91 11.32
CA ALA A 6 10.92 -3.65 11.84
C ALA A 6 10.65 -2.66 10.69
N ASN A 7 9.89 -1.59 10.96
CA ASN A 7 9.67 -0.54 9.98
C ASN A 7 10.98 0.11 9.51
N ALA A 8 11.95 0.27 10.43
CA ALA A 8 13.25 0.87 10.14
C ALA A 8 14.15 -0.02 9.27
N ASP A 9 13.91 -1.33 9.22
CA ASP A 9 14.65 -2.25 8.36
C ASP A 9 14.20 -2.15 6.90
N LEU A 10 13.00 -1.60 6.67
CA LEU A 10 12.34 -1.63 5.38
C LEU A 10 12.21 -0.23 4.81
N LYS A 11 12.35 -0.12 3.48
CA LYS A 11 12.00 1.07 2.73
C LYS A 11 10.82 0.77 1.82
N ALA A 12 9.72 1.48 2.03
CA ALA A 12 8.55 1.44 1.17
C ALA A 12 8.74 2.28 -0.10
N GLY A 13 8.22 1.76 -1.21
CA GLY A 13 8.16 2.43 -2.51
C GLY A 13 6.92 1.99 -3.27
N TYR A 14 6.65 2.65 -4.40
CA TYR A 14 5.56 2.30 -5.29
C TYR A 14 6.05 2.31 -6.75
N ARG A 15 5.57 1.35 -7.53
CA ARG A 15 5.84 1.23 -8.96
C ARG A 15 4.53 1.00 -9.69
N ALA A 16 4.15 1.91 -10.59
CA ALA A 16 3.03 1.67 -11.50
C ALA A 16 3.39 0.56 -12.49
N THR A 17 2.44 -0.31 -12.80
CA THR A 17 2.65 -1.46 -13.71
C THR A 17 1.76 -1.39 -14.94
N ASP A 18 0.46 -1.16 -14.77
CA ASP A 18 -0.50 -1.10 -15.88
C ASP A 18 -1.70 -0.19 -15.53
N ALA A 19 -2.47 0.20 -16.53
CA ALA A 19 -3.74 0.92 -16.36
C ALA A 19 -4.71 0.58 -17.50
N GLY A 20 -5.96 0.30 -17.15
CA GLY A 20 -6.98 -0.06 -18.12
C GLY A 20 -8.35 -0.28 -17.49
N ALA A 21 -9.40 -0.14 -18.30
CA ALA A 21 -10.80 -0.38 -17.89
C ALA A 21 -11.25 0.40 -16.63
N GLY A 22 -10.74 1.61 -16.42
CA GLY A 22 -11.06 2.41 -15.23
C GLY A 22 -10.34 1.94 -13.96
N SER A 23 -9.31 1.12 -14.08
CA SER A 23 -8.45 0.70 -12.98
C SER A 23 -6.99 1.03 -13.27
N ARG A 24 -6.22 1.27 -12.21
CA ARG A 24 -4.77 1.38 -12.23
C ARG A 24 -4.20 0.24 -11.42
N PHE A 25 -3.06 -0.26 -11.85
CA PHE A 25 -2.35 -1.35 -11.21
C PHE A 25 -0.93 -0.90 -10.91
N GLY A 26 -0.44 -1.33 -9.75
CA GLY A 26 0.91 -1.04 -9.32
C GLY A 26 1.39 -2.04 -8.30
N GLU A 27 2.55 -1.76 -7.75
CA GLU A 27 3.17 -2.58 -6.72
C GLU A 27 3.70 -1.69 -5.61
N ILE A 28 3.34 -2.01 -4.36
CA ILE A 28 4.08 -1.51 -3.21
C ILE A 28 5.29 -2.41 -3.02
N THR A 29 6.46 -1.79 -2.95
CA THR A 29 7.74 -2.49 -2.74
C THR A 29 8.22 -2.26 -1.32
N LEU A 30 8.65 -3.31 -0.63
CA LEU A 30 9.39 -3.22 0.62
C LEU A 30 10.80 -3.74 0.38
N THR A 31 11.79 -2.84 0.45
CA THR A 31 13.21 -3.21 0.34
C THR A 31 13.82 -3.32 1.72
N ASN A 32 14.48 -4.42 2.03
CA ASN A 32 15.29 -4.50 3.25
C ASN A 32 16.56 -3.66 3.06
N VAL A 33 16.65 -2.56 3.79
CA VAL A 33 17.77 -1.61 3.77
C VAL A 33 18.68 -1.78 4.98
N SER A 34 18.38 -2.73 5.87
CA SER A 34 19.25 -3.09 6.98
C SER A 34 20.41 -3.99 6.52
N ASP A 35 21.35 -4.23 7.43
CA ASP A 35 22.50 -5.12 7.26
C ASP A 35 22.24 -6.57 7.68
N HIS A 36 21.02 -6.89 8.10
CA HIS A 36 20.66 -8.22 8.61
C HIS A 36 19.40 -8.79 7.94
N ALA A 37 19.23 -10.12 8.04
CA ALA A 37 18.04 -10.79 7.52
C ALA A 37 16.88 -10.70 8.51
N CYS A 38 15.69 -10.41 8.01
CA CYS A 38 14.45 -10.35 8.78
C CYS A 38 13.32 -11.15 8.12
N ALA A 39 12.26 -11.45 8.84
CA ALA A 39 11.09 -12.18 8.37
C ALA A 39 9.92 -11.23 8.13
N LEU A 40 9.40 -11.23 6.91
CA LEU A 40 8.22 -10.50 6.48
C LEU A 40 7.08 -11.49 6.27
N GLY A 41 5.87 -11.19 6.70
CA GLY A 41 4.74 -12.09 6.47
C GLY A 41 3.40 -11.40 6.66
N GLY A 42 2.55 -11.45 5.64
CA GLY A 42 1.22 -10.87 5.65
C GLY A 42 1.05 -9.78 4.60
N PHE A 43 0.00 -9.00 4.79
CA PHE A 43 -0.44 -7.97 3.85
C PHE A 43 0.06 -6.58 4.21
N GLY A 44 0.28 -6.34 5.52
CA GLY A 44 0.47 -4.98 6.01
C GLY A 44 -0.83 -4.17 5.95
N GLY A 45 -0.69 -2.85 5.90
CA GLY A 45 -1.78 -1.90 5.73
C GLY A 45 -1.46 -0.94 4.59
N LEU A 46 -2.49 -0.57 3.83
CA LEU A 46 -2.35 0.40 2.74
C LEU A 46 -3.60 1.27 2.74
N SER A 47 -3.40 2.58 2.70
CA SER A 47 -4.48 3.57 2.58
C SER A 47 -4.02 4.75 1.74
N TYR A 48 -4.92 5.40 1.03
CA TYR A 48 -4.65 6.74 0.51
C TYR A 48 -4.64 7.76 1.65
N VAL A 49 -3.76 8.75 1.50
CA VAL A 49 -3.68 9.91 2.39
C VAL A 49 -3.55 11.19 1.57
N GLY A 50 -4.05 12.30 2.11
CA GLY A 50 -4.05 13.60 1.47
C GLY A 50 -4.05 14.77 2.45
N GLY A 51 -4.14 15.98 1.91
CA GLY A 51 -4.27 17.23 2.67
C GLY A 51 -2.97 17.70 3.32
N ASP A 52 -1.82 17.31 2.77
CA ASP A 52 -0.46 17.66 3.19
C ASP A 52 -0.09 17.28 4.64
N ASN A 53 -1.01 16.67 5.36
CA ASN A 53 -0.87 16.25 6.76
C ASN A 53 -1.02 14.73 6.94
N GLY A 54 -1.20 14.00 5.83
CA GLY A 54 -1.39 12.56 5.84
C GLY A 54 -2.76 12.13 6.35
N THR A 55 -3.80 12.95 6.21
CA THR A 55 -5.17 12.55 6.56
C THR A 55 -5.60 11.41 5.67
N GLN A 56 -6.09 10.32 6.25
CA GLN A 56 -6.58 9.20 5.45
C GLN A 56 -7.78 9.60 4.60
N ILE A 57 -7.70 9.28 3.31
CA ILE A 57 -8.77 9.48 2.33
C ILE A 57 -9.46 8.13 2.09
N GLY A 58 -10.75 8.05 2.43
CA GLY A 58 -11.57 6.89 2.14
C GLY A 58 -11.27 5.64 2.98
N ALA A 59 -11.69 4.49 2.44
CA ALA A 59 -11.49 3.18 3.04
C ALA A 59 -10.03 2.70 2.87
N PRO A 60 -9.48 1.94 3.83
CA PRO A 60 -8.20 1.25 3.64
C PRO A 60 -8.33 0.16 2.56
N ALA A 61 -7.21 -0.28 2.03
CA ALA A 61 -7.17 -1.35 1.03
C ALA A 61 -7.71 -2.67 1.59
N SER A 62 -8.52 -3.35 0.78
CA SER A 62 -8.90 -4.74 1.00
C SER A 62 -7.70 -5.65 0.79
N ARG A 63 -7.64 -6.76 1.52
CA ARG A 63 -6.56 -7.75 1.47
C ARG A 63 -6.99 -8.96 0.65
N GLU A 64 -6.19 -9.36 -0.34
CA GLU A 64 -6.55 -10.41 -1.28
C GLU A 64 -5.54 -11.56 -1.33
N GLY A 65 -6.06 -12.79 -1.33
CA GLY A 65 -5.25 -14.01 -1.43
C GLY A 65 -4.75 -14.53 -0.08
N SER A 66 -3.68 -15.33 -0.13
CA SER A 66 -3.03 -15.91 1.04
C SER A 66 -1.61 -15.37 1.18
N TRP A 67 -1.10 -15.38 2.40
CA TRP A 67 0.26 -14.92 2.69
C TRP A 67 1.16 -16.09 3.10
N ARG A 68 2.44 -15.95 2.83
CA ARG A 68 3.51 -16.81 3.34
C ARG A 68 4.56 -15.95 4.02
N LYS A 69 5.40 -16.59 4.84
CA LYS A 69 6.57 -15.93 5.40
C LYS A 69 7.66 -15.85 4.33
N VAL A 70 8.24 -14.67 4.17
CA VAL A 70 9.38 -14.38 3.31
C VAL A 70 10.56 -13.99 4.20
N ILE A 71 11.73 -14.59 3.96
CA ILE A 71 12.96 -14.14 4.60
C ILE A 71 13.58 -13.08 3.70
N MET A 72 13.64 -11.86 4.21
CA MET A 72 14.18 -10.67 3.56
C MET A 72 15.66 -10.55 3.90
N LYS A 73 16.54 -10.88 2.95
CA LYS A 73 17.98 -10.62 3.07
C LYS A 73 18.27 -9.13 2.86
N PRO A 74 19.42 -8.59 3.32
CA PRO A 74 19.86 -7.24 2.97
C PRO A 74 19.76 -6.98 1.46
N GLY A 75 19.13 -5.88 1.07
CA GLY A 75 18.89 -5.48 -0.32
C GLY A 75 17.75 -6.23 -1.04
N GLN A 76 17.13 -7.24 -0.40
CA GLN A 76 16.01 -7.97 -1.02
C GLN A 76 14.76 -7.10 -1.05
N VAL A 77 13.97 -7.26 -2.11
CA VAL A 77 12.69 -6.58 -2.31
C VAL A 77 11.56 -7.61 -2.25
N ALA A 78 10.52 -7.30 -1.48
CA ALA A 78 9.22 -7.98 -1.55
C ALA A 78 8.20 -7.03 -2.15
N VAL A 79 7.26 -7.57 -2.91
CA VAL A 79 6.25 -6.79 -3.63
C VAL A 79 4.83 -7.18 -3.21
N SER A 80 3.94 -6.20 -3.17
CA SER A 80 2.51 -6.35 -2.97
C SER A 80 1.81 -5.69 -4.15
N GLU A 81 1.16 -6.50 -4.97
CA GLU A 81 0.38 -6.02 -6.12
C GLU A 81 -0.84 -5.26 -5.62
N VAL A 82 -1.06 -4.06 -6.15
CA VAL A 82 -2.13 -3.14 -5.79
C VAL A 82 -3.05 -2.94 -6.99
N SER A 83 -4.35 -3.02 -6.73
CA SER A 83 -5.39 -2.61 -7.65
C SER A 83 -6.08 -1.36 -7.13
N GLU A 84 -6.20 -0.36 -8.00
CA GLU A 84 -6.75 0.95 -7.69
C GLU A 84 -7.90 1.23 -8.65
N SER A 85 -9.14 1.17 -8.15
CA SER A 85 -10.30 1.59 -8.92
C SER A 85 -10.31 3.11 -9.06
N THR A 86 -10.57 3.62 -10.26
CA THR A 86 -10.60 5.05 -10.55
C THR A 86 -11.84 5.69 -9.90
N ALA A 87 -11.66 6.82 -9.20
CA ALA A 87 -12.74 7.51 -8.49
C ALA A 87 -13.90 7.93 -9.42
N GLU A 88 -13.58 8.25 -10.67
CA GLU A 88 -14.48 8.65 -11.74
C GLU A 88 -15.46 7.54 -12.15
N ASN A 89 -15.21 6.28 -11.78
CA ASN A 89 -16.15 5.18 -11.98
C ASN A 89 -17.37 5.26 -11.04
N TYR A 90 -17.33 6.11 -10.02
CA TYR A 90 -18.37 6.21 -8.99
C TYR A 90 -19.08 7.57 -9.06
N PRO A 91 -20.38 7.62 -8.76
CA PRO A 91 -21.11 8.89 -8.68
C PRO A 91 -20.45 9.84 -7.66
N ALA A 92 -20.21 11.09 -8.05
CA ALA A 92 -19.54 12.08 -7.20
C ALA A 92 -20.20 12.27 -5.83
N ALA A 93 -21.54 12.18 -5.75
CA ALA A 93 -22.29 12.25 -4.50
C ALA A 93 -21.94 11.11 -3.52
N THR A 94 -21.57 9.94 -4.04
CA THR A 94 -21.20 8.76 -3.25
C THR A 94 -19.70 8.71 -2.98
N CYS A 95 -18.88 8.97 -3.99
CA CYS A 95 -17.42 8.93 -3.91
C CYS A 95 -16.87 10.06 -3.04
N LYS A 96 -17.41 11.28 -3.23
CA LYS A 96 -16.82 12.53 -2.74
C LYS A 96 -15.34 12.61 -3.14
N PRO A 97 -15.05 12.90 -4.42
CA PRO A 97 -13.67 12.94 -4.93
C PRO A 97 -12.80 13.85 -4.07
N ALA A 98 -11.59 13.41 -3.75
CA ALA A 98 -10.61 14.14 -2.97
C ALA A 98 -9.21 13.90 -3.53
N GLU A 99 -8.37 14.92 -3.45
CA GLU A 99 -6.97 14.83 -3.82
C GLU A 99 -6.22 13.92 -2.83
N VAL A 100 -5.38 13.05 -3.39
CA VAL A 100 -4.53 12.11 -2.68
C VAL A 100 -3.09 12.49 -2.95
N ASP A 101 -2.30 12.64 -1.89
CA ASP A 101 -0.86 12.97 -1.98
C ASP A 101 -0.01 11.70 -2.11
N GLY A 102 -0.53 10.59 -1.57
CA GLY A 102 0.14 9.30 -1.65
C GLY A 102 -0.48 8.19 -0.82
N PHE A 103 0.31 7.15 -0.64
CA PHE A 103 -0.02 6.01 0.18
C PHE A 103 0.57 6.15 1.58
N ARG A 104 -0.20 5.72 2.58
CA ARG A 104 0.30 5.31 3.88
C ARG A 104 0.46 3.80 3.89
N VAL A 105 1.70 3.34 3.96
CA VAL A 105 2.08 1.92 3.94
C VAL A 105 2.49 1.50 5.35
N TYR A 106 1.86 0.47 5.89
CA TYR A 106 2.28 -0.21 7.11
C TYR A 106 2.92 -1.54 6.72
N PRO A 107 4.22 -1.75 6.97
CA PRO A 107 4.81 -3.07 6.81
C PRO A 107 4.07 -4.11 7.66
N PRO A 108 4.01 -5.38 7.21
CA PRO A 108 3.48 -6.46 8.02
C PRO A 108 4.13 -6.49 9.42
N ASP A 109 3.30 -6.75 10.45
CA ASP A 109 3.71 -6.77 11.86
C ASP A 109 4.24 -5.44 12.44
N SER A 110 4.13 -4.33 11.72
CA SER A 110 4.51 -2.98 12.19
C SER A 110 3.28 -2.09 12.44
N TYR A 111 3.33 -1.30 13.51
CA TYR A 111 2.38 -0.20 13.76
C TYR A 111 2.88 1.14 13.22
N ASP A 112 4.14 1.23 12.83
CA ASP A 112 4.70 2.40 12.18
C ASP A 112 4.44 2.34 10.69
N SER A 113 4.13 3.50 10.10
CA SER A 113 3.86 3.64 8.67
C SER A 113 4.95 4.43 7.96
N GLN A 114 5.00 4.25 6.64
CA GLN A 114 5.81 5.04 5.72
C GLN A 114 4.89 5.72 4.71
N PHE A 115 5.23 6.96 4.37
CA PHE A 115 4.59 7.67 3.28
C PHE A 115 5.28 7.34 1.96
N VAL A 116 4.49 7.00 0.94
CA VAL A 116 4.94 6.81 -0.43
C VAL A 116 4.17 7.75 -1.32
N ARG A 117 4.87 8.70 -1.93
CA ARG A 117 4.27 9.71 -2.81
C ARG A 117 3.58 9.06 -4.00
N HIS A 118 2.32 9.42 -4.22
CA HIS A 118 1.50 8.96 -5.33
C HIS A 118 0.30 9.92 -5.50
N GLU A 119 0.47 10.93 -6.34
CA GLU A 119 -0.56 11.95 -6.55
C GLU A 119 -1.67 11.38 -7.45
N THR A 120 -2.89 11.35 -6.94
CA THR A 120 -4.07 10.82 -7.65
C THR A 120 -5.37 11.38 -7.06
N THR A 121 -6.51 10.91 -7.56
CA THR A 121 -7.84 11.23 -7.02
C THR A 121 -8.42 10.00 -6.35
N GLY A 122 -8.81 10.13 -5.08
CA GLY A 122 -9.48 9.10 -4.31
C GLY A 122 -10.94 9.44 -4.01
N CYS A 123 -11.66 8.49 -3.42
CA CYS A 123 -12.98 8.72 -2.83
C CYS A 123 -12.85 8.95 -1.33
N ALA A 124 -13.23 10.13 -0.82
CA ALA A 124 -13.21 10.40 0.62
C ALA A 124 -14.24 9.56 1.39
N SER A 125 -15.29 9.09 0.71
CA SER A 125 -16.31 8.23 1.30
C SER A 125 -15.79 6.82 1.57
N LYS A 126 -15.80 6.40 2.84
CA LYS A 126 -15.48 5.02 3.24
C LYS A 126 -16.46 3.95 2.74
N LYS A 127 -17.56 4.35 2.11
CA LYS A 127 -18.52 3.42 1.48
C LYS A 127 -18.01 2.89 0.14
N VAL A 128 -17.02 3.55 -0.46
CA VAL A 128 -16.37 3.13 -1.70
C VAL A 128 -14.98 2.64 -1.35
N SER A 129 -14.69 1.37 -1.62
CA SER A 129 -13.34 0.84 -1.53
C SER A 129 -12.70 0.93 -2.90
N LEU A 130 -11.69 1.78 -3.05
CA LEU A 130 -10.94 1.89 -4.29
C LEU A 130 -9.71 0.98 -4.33
N LEU A 131 -9.21 0.59 -3.16
CA LEU A 131 -7.93 -0.08 -3.04
C LEU A 131 -8.11 -1.55 -2.67
N SER A 132 -7.37 -2.42 -3.34
CA SER A 132 -7.05 -3.75 -2.83
C SER A 132 -5.60 -4.09 -3.08
N HIS A 133 -5.04 -4.99 -2.29
CA HIS A 133 -3.69 -5.49 -2.51
C HIS A 133 -3.51 -6.95 -2.10
N HIS A 134 -2.48 -7.58 -2.66
CA HIS A 134 -2.03 -8.92 -2.31
C HIS A 134 -1.00 -8.92 -1.18
N ALA A 135 -0.77 -10.09 -0.59
CA ALA A 135 0.29 -10.25 0.40
C ALA A 135 1.68 -10.01 -0.21
N PHE A 136 2.62 -9.53 0.62
CA PHE A 136 4.02 -9.41 0.22
C PHE A 136 4.64 -10.79 -0.05
N HIS A 137 5.36 -10.94 -1.16
CA HIS A 137 5.85 -12.23 -1.63
C HIS A 137 7.30 -12.25 -2.13
#